data_AF-A0A961U900-F1
#
_entry.id   AF-A0A961U900-F1
#
_cell.length_a   1.000
_cell.length_b   1.000
_cell.length_c   1.000
_cell.angle_alpha   90.00
_cell.angle_beta   90.00
_cell.angle_gamma   90.00
#
_symmetry.space_group_name_H-M   'P 1'
#
loop_
_entity.id
_entity.type
_entity.pdbx_description
1 polymer ?
#
loop_
_entity_poly.entity_id
_entity_poly.type
_entity_poly.pdbx_seq_one_letter_code
_entity_poly.pdbx_strand_id
1 'polypeptide(L)' 'GQNAPCRYAGAAIAKRYPDRDGLALAFPKVARRLRGLVGWVEKPGSVRAGEAVKVRIPEQWIYG' A
#
# COMPACT_ATOMS: atom_id res chain seq x y z
N GLY A 1 9.00 4.27 -0.01
CA GLY A 1 8.93 3.69 -1.37
C GLY A 1 7.50 3.33 -1.73
N GLN A 2 7.20 3.07 -3.01
CA GLN A 2 5.87 2.58 -3.42
C GLN A 2 5.64 1.16 -2.89
N ASN A 3 4.44 0.91 -2.35
CA ASN A 3 4.02 -0.44 -1.97
C ASN A 3 3.59 -1.21 -3.22
N ALA A 4 4.52 -1.90 -3.88
CA ALA A 4 4.24 -2.58 -5.13
C ALA A 4 3.20 -3.71 -4.93
N PRO A 5 2.20 -3.84 -5.82
CA PRO A 5 1.23 -4.92 -5.72
C PRO A 5 1.85 -6.27 -6.09
N CYS A 6 1.49 -7.33 -5.37
CA CYS A 6 2.04 -8.68 -5.56
C CYS A 6 0.97 -9.77 -5.50
N ARG A 7 1.30 -10.98 -5.98
CA ARG A 7 0.39 -12.13 -5.97
C ARG A 7 -0.05 -12.52 -4.56
N TYR A 8 0.83 -12.41 -3.56
CA TYR A 8 0.50 -12.73 -2.16
C TYR A 8 -0.63 -11.84 -1.63
N ALA A 9 -0.54 -10.54 -1.88
CA ALA A 9 -1.58 -9.61 -1.47
C ALA A 9 -2.88 -9.81 -2.27
N GLY A 10 -2.78 -10.25 -3.53
CA GLY A 10 -3.93 -10.71 -4.31
C GLY A 10 -4.57 -11.99 -3.76
N ALA A 11 -3.78 -12.95 -3.27
CA ALA A 11 -4.29 -14.17 -2.66
C ALA A 11 -5.06 -13.91 -1.35
N ALA A 12 -4.61 -12.93 -0.56
CA ALA A 12 -5.36 -12.48 0.62
C ALA A 12 -6.75 -11.92 0.25
N ILE A 13 -6.86 -11.21 -0.88
CA ILE A 13 -8.14 -10.73 -1.42
C ILE A 13 -8.98 -11.92 -1.92
N ALA A 14 -8.39 -12.85 -2.68
CA ALA A 14 -9.09 -14.04 -3.18
C ALA A 14 -9.72 -14.85 -2.04
N LYS A 15 -9.02 -15.00 -0.90
CA LYS A 15 -9.55 -15.68 0.30
C LYS A 15 -10.82 -15.02 0.86
N ARG A 16 -11.00 -13.70 0.66
CA ARG A 16 -12.18 -12.96 1.14
C ARG A 16 -13.34 -12.98 0.13
N TYR A 17 -13.07 -13.31 -1.13
CA TYR A 17 -14.04 -13.37 -2.22
C TYR A 17 -13.92 -14.71 -2.96
N PRO A 18 -14.26 -15.84 -2.29
CA PRO A 18 -14.06 -17.18 -2.85
C PRO A 18 -14.85 -17.42 -4.13
N ASP A 19 -15.98 -16.73 -4.32
CA ASP A 19 -16.82 -16.84 -5.53
C ASP A 19 -16.25 -16.09 -6.75
N ARG A 20 -15.03 -15.53 -6.63
CA ARG A 20 -14.36 -14.76 -7.69
C ARG A 20 -13.00 -15.33 -8.02
N ASP A 21 -12.92 -15.99 -9.17
CA ASP A 21 -11.68 -16.58 -9.66
C ASP A 21 -10.65 -15.55 -10.14
N GLY A 22 -9.39 -15.96 -10.13
CA GLY A 22 -8.29 -15.21 -10.75
C GLY A 22 -7.82 -13.96 -10.01
N LEU A 23 -8.43 -13.60 -8.87
CA LEU A 23 -8.11 -12.38 -8.12
C LEU A 23 -6.63 -12.27 -7.72
N ALA A 24 -5.97 -13.39 -7.40
CA ALA A 24 -4.56 -13.40 -7.07
C ALA A 24 -3.65 -12.88 -8.20
N LEU A 25 -4.02 -13.13 -9.46
CA LEU A 25 -3.26 -12.72 -10.64
C LEU A 25 -3.78 -11.41 -11.24
N ALA A 26 -5.07 -11.11 -11.09
CA ALA A 26 -5.65 -9.84 -11.53
C ALA A 26 -5.11 -8.69 -10.69
N PHE A 27 -4.93 -8.91 -9.39
CA PHE A 27 -4.60 -7.86 -8.43
C PHE A 27 -3.30 -7.08 -8.77
N PRO A 28 -2.13 -7.73 -9.05
CA PRO A 28 -0.92 -7.02 -9.46
C PRO A 28 -1.08 -6.12 -10.68
N LYS A 29 -1.97 -6.49 -11.60
CA LYS A 29 -2.21 -5.75 -12.86
C LYS A 29 -2.97 -4.46 -12.63
N VAL A 30 -3.96 -4.47 -11.73
CA VAL A 30 -4.90 -3.35 -11.55
C VAL A 30 -4.55 -2.42 -10.40
N ALA A 31 -3.72 -2.85 -9.45
CA ALA A 31 -3.46 -2.09 -8.22
C ALA A 31 -2.16 -1.28 -8.22
N ARG A 32 -1.55 -1.09 -9.40
CA ARG A 32 -0.31 -0.32 -9.54
C ARG A 32 -0.55 1.13 -9.09
N ARG A 33 0.28 1.63 -8.17
CA ARG A 33 0.18 2.98 -7.55
C ARG A 33 -1.06 3.20 -6.67
N LEU A 34 -1.81 2.15 -6.33
CA LEU A 34 -3.02 2.22 -5.48
C LEU A 34 -2.84 1.58 -4.09
N ARG A 35 -1.61 1.19 -3.74
CA ARG A 35 -1.29 0.46 -2.50
C ARG A 35 -0.60 1.31 -1.42
N GLY A 36 -0.52 2.62 -1.65
CA GLY A 36 0.16 3.54 -0.75
C GLY A 36 1.67 3.38 -0.73
N LEU A 37 2.29 3.86 0.34
CA LEU A 37 3.73 3.88 0.53
C LEU A 37 4.14 2.96 1.68
N VAL A 38 5.40 2.51 1.63
CA VAL A 38 6.09 1.86 2.75
C VAL A 38 7.26 2.73 3.21
N GLY A 39 7.56 2.67 4.50
CA GLY A 39 8.67 3.38 5.14
C GLY A 39 9.27 2.55 6.28
N TRP A 40 10.28 3.12 6.94
CA TRP A 40 10.93 2.53 8.11
C TRP A 40 10.58 3.33 9.36
N VAL A 41 10.78 2.71 10.53
CA VAL A 41 10.66 3.39 11.82
C VAL A 41 11.99 4.08 12.12
N GLU A 42 12.01 5.41 12.07
CA GLU A 42 13.21 6.20 12.45
C GLU A 42 13.39 6.28 13.96
N LYS A 43 12.28 6.38 14.70
CA LYS A 43 12.26 6.46 16.16
C LYS A 43 11.08 5.63 16.69
N PRO A 44 11.34 4.58 17.50
CA PRO A 44 10.27 3.80 18.11
C PRO A 44 9.39 4.63 19.06
N GLY A 45 8.12 4.28 19.14
CA GLY A 45 7.13 4.93 19.99
C GLY A 45 5.75 4.32 19.79
N SER A 46 4.77 4.79 20.56
CA SER A 46 3.36 4.40 20.41
C SER A 46 2.64 5.32 19.44
N VAL A 47 1.70 4.75 18.68
CA VAL A 47 0.74 5.48 17.84
C VAL A 47 -0.66 4.98 18.17
N ARG A 48 -1.66 5.86 18.10
CA ARG A 48 -3.06 5.52 18.40
C ARG A 48 -3.99 5.98 17.29
N ALA A 49 -5.11 5.29 17.13
CA ALA A 49 -6.14 5.68 16.17
C ALA A 49 -6.69 7.07 16.53
N GLY A 50 -6.83 7.94 15.53
CA GLY A 50 -7.31 9.31 15.69
C GLY A 50 -6.24 10.36 15.99
N GLU A 51 -4.97 9.97 16.18
CA GLU A 51 -3.88 10.93 16.35
C GLU A 51 -3.60 11.71 15.05
N ALA A 52 -3.30 13.01 15.20
CA ALA A 52 -2.91 13.86 14.09
C ALA A 52 -1.50 13.47 13.58
N VAL A 53 -1.32 13.50 12.26
CA VAL A 53 -0.05 13.19 11.61
C VAL A 53 0.51 14.44 10.94
N LYS A 54 1.82 14.69 11.13
CA LYS A 54 2.56 15.71 10.38
C LYS A 54 3.45 15.04 9.33
N VAL A 55 3.28 15.43 8.09
CA VAL A 55 4.06 14.88 6.95
C VAL A 55 5.01 15.95 6.43
N ARG A 56 6.25 15.57 6.13
CA ARG A 56 7.21 16.40 5.41
C ARG A 56 7.26 15.92 3.96
N ILE A 57 6.78 16.74 3.03
CA ILE A 57 6.79 16.41 1.60
C ILE A 57 7.95 17.18 0.96
N PRO A 58 8.98 16.49 0.43
CA PRO A 58 10.06 17.16 -0.29
C PRO A 58 9.56 17.73 -1.63
N GLU A 59 10.25 18.75 -2.14
CA GLU A 59 9.95 19.37 -3.43
C GLU A 59 9.86 18.32 -4.56
N GLN A 60 8.81 18.41 -5.37
CA GLN A 60 8.49 17.47 -6.44
C GLN A 60 8.94 18.00 -7.82
N TRP A 61 10.23 18.31 -7.94
CA TRP A 61 10.84 18.95 -9.12
C TRP A 61 10.71 18.17 -10.44
N ILE A 62 10.49 16.86 -10.39
CA ILE A 62 10.35 15.99 -11.58
C ILE A 62 8.95 16.10 -12.22
N TYR A 63 8.02 16.79 -11.56
CA TYR A 63 6.67 17.07 -12.06
C TYR A 63 6.42 18.57 -12.30
N GLY A 64 7.45 19.41 -12.15
CA GLY A 64 7.41 20.86 -12.36
C GLY A 64 7.90 21.28 -13.73
#